data_AF-A0A7C2L906-F1
#
_entry.id   AF-A0A7C2L906-F1
#
_cell.length_a   1.000
_cell.length_b   1.000
_cell.length_c   1.000
_cell.angle_alpha   90.00
_cell.angle_beta   90.00
_cell.angle_gamma   90.00
#
_symmetry.space_group_name_H-M   'P 1'
#
loop_
_entity.id
_entity.type
_entity.pdbx_description
1 polymer ?
#
loop_
_entity_poly.entity_id
_entity_poly.type
_entity_poly.pdbx_seq_one_letter_code
_entity_poly.pdbx_strand_id
1 'polypeptide(L)'
;MPARFLQLPPMGNYIGHKPATIRALSTFRTGQPIVGTYYFYWYDVNTGEHFIDPDGTDALTDHPANPEGYSYRSVDWHRREMEDILRAGIDFILPVYWGNPADRQPGKGLYWSFEGLAALVKAQEQMLAAKRRPPKIGLFYDTSTLQWNADNYHADLTTREGQEWFYVSIRDFFSMLPPKLWAMIDHRPLIFLYAAAFAKDYNQQAIDFVYQQFAKHFGCRPYIVREVSWGKVRTDSVYGWGGAIAPAILEVAAIGPGYDHSAVPGRAPLVRDREGGKFFERSWEQILRMNPKRRPFIVMIETWNELHEGSEICPTREYGDQYVKLNARYANLFRRGVQLRPQGAYSKAQEVSIVLERQPVERGIRLHIDPNGDGLMEPAEAGGVSAWRTLPNRHHNVRFAYFDVDDSFYFDGDDLVQIEVEVWDTVREFTLEYDSSDPAGGPHQGAFKLAQRFTPGGTGAWQTFRVSLRDARFVNRANGADFRLGSAEELLIRKVTVRKEGRR
;
A
#
# COMPACT_ATOMS: atom_id res chain seq x y z
N MET A 1 -15.88 -19.55 -27.78
CA MET A 1 -15.96 -19.25 -26.34
C MET A 1 -17.07 -20.08 -25.71
N PRO A 2 -16.92 -20.59 -24.47
CA PRO A 2 -17.99 -21.29 -23.76
C PRO A 2 -19.21 -20.37 -23.61
N ALA A 3 -20.42 -20.93 -23.61
CA ALA A 3 -21.66 -20.14 -23.51
C ALA A 3 -21.74 -19.31 -22.21
N ARG A 4 -21.06 -19.76 -21.13
CA ARG A 4 -20.84 -19.07 -19.86
C ARG A 4 -19.56 -19.61 -19.19
N PHE A 5 -18.64 -18.74 -18.77
CA PHE A 5 -17.38 -19.17 -18.15
C PHE A 5 -17.60 -19.93 -16.84
N LEU A 6 -18.65 -19.60 -16.08
CA LEU A 6 -18.96 -20.31 -14.83
C LEU A 6 -19.24 -21.81 -14.99
N GLN A 7 -19.62 -22.26 -16.18
CA GLN A 7 -19.88 -23.67 -16.47
C GLN A 7 -18.61 -24.49 -16.66
N LEU A 8 -17.46 -23.82 -16.84
CA LEU A 8 -16.18 -24.50 -16.89
C LEU A 8 -15.95 -25.27 -15.58
N PRO A 9 -15.45 -26.53 -15.62
CA PRO A 9 -15.09 -27.25 -14.40
C PRO A 9 -14.02 -26.46 -13.64
N PRO A 10 -13.93 -26.54 -12.30
CA PRO A 10 -12.82 -25.94 -11.56
C PRO A 10 -11.49 -26.59 -11.95
N MET A 11 -10.37 -25.86 -11.84
CA MET A 11 -9.03 -26.42 -12.13
C MET A 11 -8.52 -27.40 -11.08
N GLY A 12 -8.97 -27.27 -9.83
CA GLY A 12 -8.64 -28.20 -8.76
C GLY A 12 -9.87 -28.73 -8.04
N ASN A 13 -9.61 -29.55 -7.01
CA ASN A 13 -10.62 -30.35 -6.31
C ASN A 13 -11.12 -29.72 -5.00
N TYR A 14 -10.56 -28.58 -4.57
CA TYR A 14 -10.89 -27.92 -3.31
C TYR A 14 -12.04 -26.93 -3.48
N ILE A 15 -13.24 -27.46 -3.71
CA ILE A 15 -14.47 -26.68 -3.90
C ILE A 15 -15.63 -27.31 -3.11
N GLY A 16 -16.75 -26.61 -2.99
CA GLY A 16 -17.95 -27.09 -2.31
C GLY A 16 -17.84 -27.09 -0.78
N HIS A 17 -16.98 -26.22 -0.22
CA HIS A 17 -16.76 -26.19 1.23
C HIS A 17 -17.99 -25.67 1.99
N LYS A 18 -18.26 -26.28 3.14
CA LYS A 18 -19.29 -25.80 4.06
C LYS A 18 -18.71 -24.70 4.95
N PRO A 19 -19.50 -23.70 5.37
CA PRO A 19 -19.03 -22.66 6.29
C PRO A 19 -18.39 -23.19 7.58
N ALA A 20 -18.89 -24.31 8.11
CA ALA A 20 -18.33 -24.97 9.29
C ALA A 20 -16.91 -25.50 9.06
N THR A 21 -16.60 -25.98 7.86
CA THR A 21 -15.26 -26.45 7.49
C THR A 21 -14.26 -25.29 7.54
N ILE A 22 -14.62 -24.13 7.00
CA ILE A 22 -13.74 -22.96 6.99
C ILE A 22 -13.57 -22.37 8.40
N ARG A 23 -14.64 -22.32 9.20
CA ARG A 23 -14.58 -21.84 10.59
C ARG A 23 -13.73 -22.71 11.52
N ALA A 24 -13.51 -23.98 11.18
CA ALA A 24 -12.63 -24.87 11.95
C ALA A 24 -11.13 -24.62 11.69
N LEU A 25 -10.79 -23.85 10.65
CA LEU A 25 -9.40 -23.57 10.27
C LEU A 25 -8.85 -22.34 10.99
N SER A 26 -7.53 -22.33 11.18
CA SER A 26 -6.81 -21.17 11.71
C SER A 26 -6.91 -19.97 10.76
N THR A 27 -7.12 -18.78 11.31
CA THR A 27 -7.15 -17.51 10.57
C THR A 27 -6.37 -16.45 11.33
N PHE A 28 -5.84 -15.45 10.63
CA PHE A 28 -5.44 -14.19 11.26
C PHE A 28 -6.69 -13.42 11.70
N ARG A 29 -6.52 -12.50 12.65
CA ARG A 29 -7.60 -11.63 13.13
C ARG A 29 -7.46 -10.21 12.59
N THR A 30 -8.57 -9.52 12.35
CA THR A 30 -8.52 -8.06 12.09
C THR A 30 -7.73 -7.35 13.19
N GLY A 31 -6.79 -6.49 12.81
CA GLY A 31 -5.90 -5.77 13.74
C GLY A 31 -4.71 -6.58 14.25
N GLN A 32 -4.59 -7.88 13.94
CA GLN A 32 -3.38 -8.65 14.21
C GLN A 32 -2.25 -8.18 13.27
N PRO A 33 -1.09 -7.74 13.78
CA PRO A 33 0.02 -7.37 12.92
C PRO A 33 0.52 -8.59 12.13
N ILE A 34 0.41 -8.52 10.80
CA ILE A 34 0.84 -9.56 9.86
C ILE A 34 1.66 -8.96 8.73
N VAL A 35 2.64 -9.73 8.24
CA VAL A 35 3.52 -9.34 7.13
C VAL A 35 3.31 -10.29 5.96
N GLY A 36 3.08 -9.74 4.78
CA GLY A 36 2.92 -10.48 3.52
C GLY A 36 3.98 -10.10 2.50
N THR A 37 4.10 -10.88 1.43
CA THR A 37 4.95 -10.54 0.28
C THR A 37 4.33 -11.04 -1.02
N TYR A 38 4.70 -10.40 -2.13
CA TYR A 38 4.40 -10.89 -3.47
C TYR A 38 5.45 -11.92 -3.88
N TYR A 39 5.01 -13.07 -4.41
CA TYR A 39 5.87 -14.17 -4.81
C TYR A 39 5.77 -14.38 -6.32
N PHE A 40 6.82 -14.02 -7.03
CA PHE A 40 6.92 -14.11 -8.48
C PHE A 40 7.52 -15.45 -8.85
N TYR A 41 6.67 -16.35 -9.35
CA TYR A 41 7.05 -17.73 -9.56
C TYR A 41 7.13 -18.09 -11.04
N TRP A 42 7.39 -17.16 -11.94
CA TRP A 42 7.40 -17.42 -13.39
C TRP A 42 8.74 -17.91 -13.95
N TYR A 43 9.77 -18.01 -13.11
CA TYR A 43 11.12 -18.34 -13.53
C TYR A 43 11.26 -19.82 -13.93
N ASP A 44 12.04 -20.12 -14.97
CA ASP A 44 12.50 -21.48 -15.27
C ASP A 44 13.93 -21.49 -15.80
N VAL A 45 14.88 -21.73 -14.90
CA VAL A 45 16.32 -21.79 -15.22
C VAL A 45 16.68 -22.83 -16.28
N ASN A 46 15.87 -23.88 -16.43
CA ASN A 46 16.18 -24.98 -17.36
C ASN A 46 15.89 -24.61 -18.82
N THR A 47 14.92 -23.73 -19.04
CA THR A 47 14.52 -23.24 -20.36
C THR A 47 15.09 -21.86 -20.65
N GLY A 48 15.52 -21.13 -19.61
CA GLY A 48 15.93 -19.72 -19.69
C GLY A 48 14.76 -18.74 -19.59
N GLU A 49 13.52 -19.23 -19.39
CA GLU A 49 12.34 -18.37 -19.20
C GLU A 49 12.55 -17.44 -18.00
N HIS A 50 12.39 -16.13 -18.23
CA HIS A 50 12.63 -15.07 -17.24
C HIS A 50 14.06 -15.03 -16.67
N PHE A 51 15.03 -15.58 -17.40
CA PHE A 51 16.47 -15.41 -17.16
C PHE A 51 17.18 -14.78 -18.36
N ILE A 52 16.69 -15.04 -19.57
CA ILE A 52 17.31 -14.62 -20.82
C ILE A 52 16.25 -13.93 -21.68
N ASP A 53 16.57 -12.72 -22.14
CA ASP A 53 15.70 -11.94 -23.04
C ASP A 53 15.65 -12.55 -24.45
N PRO A 54 14.65 -12.19 -25.29
CA PRO A 54 14.54 -12.70 -26.65
C PRO A 54 15.75 -12.46 -27.55
N ASP A 55 16.57 -11.45 -27.24
CA ASP A 55 17.82 -11.13 -27.95
C ASP A 55 19.06 -11.84 -27.38
N GLY A 56 18.87 -12.67 -26.35
CA GLY A 56 19.93 -13.43 -25.68
C GLY A 56 20.64 -12.68 -24.55
N THR A 57 20.22 -11.46 -24.22
CA THR A 57 20.77 -10.70 -23.09
C THR A 57 20.21 -11.16 -21.74
N ASP A 58 20.85 -10.71 -20.67
CA ASP A 58 20.45 -11.03 -19.30
C ASP A 58 19.17 -10.27 -18.94
N ALA A 59 18.12 -11.01 -18.59
CA ALA A 59 16.82 -10.41 -18.25
C ALA A 59 16.76 -9.89 -16.81
N LEU A 60 17.75 -10.22 -15.96
CA LEU A 60 17.71 -9.96 -14.53
C LEU A 60 18.53 -8.72 -14.15
N THR A 61 17.99 -7.91 -13.25
CA THR A 61 18.76 -6.86 -12.57
C THR A 61 19.60 -7.47 -11.45
N ASP A 62 18.97 -8.28 -10.61
CA ASP A 62 19.60 -8.99 -9.50
C ASP A 62 19.46 -10.51 -9.69
N HIS A 63 20.39 -11.31 -9.15
CA HIS A 63 20.50 -12.74 -9.49
C HIS A 63 20.22 -13.65 -8.30
N PRO A 64 19.54 -14.79 -8.50
CA PRO A 64 19.36 -15.78 -7.43
C PRO A 64 20.70 -16.21 -6.83
N ALA A 65 20.79 -16.17 -5.50
CA ALA A 65 21.97 -16.67 -4.79
C ALA A 65 22.24 -18.16 -5.11
N ASN A 66 21.16 -18.93 -5.30
CA ASN A 66 21.22 -20.31 -5.76
C ASN A 66 20.26 -20.53 -6.95
N PRO A 67 20.78 -20.62 -8.19
CA PRO A 67 19.95 -20.86 -9.37
C PRO A 67 19.57 -22.34 -9.55
N GLU A 68 20.09 -23.28 -8.76
CA GLU A 68 19.86 -24.71 -8.95
C GLU A 68 18.37 -25.07 -8.84
N GLY A 69 17.78 -25.51 -9.96
CA GLY A 69 16.38 -25.87 -10.02
C GLY A 69 15.41 -24.70 -9.74
N TYR A 70 15.86 -23.45 -9.94
CA TYR A 70 15.07 -22.23 -9.80
C TYR A 70 14.02 -22.16 -10.92
N SER A 71 12.94 -22.90 -10.70
CA SER A 71 11.92 -23.18 -11.71
C SER A 71 10.55 -23.31 -11.06
N TYR A 72 9.53 -22.71 -11.67
CA TYR A 72 8.15 -22.82 -11.22
C TYR A 72 7.65 -24.26 -11.12
N ARG A 73 8.24 -25.17 -11.90
CA ARG A 73 7.93 -26.60 -11.88
C ARG A 73 8.56 -27.33 -10.68
N SER A 74 9.54 -26.72 -10.01
CA SER A 74 10.37 -27.35 -8.99
C SER A 74 9.77 -27.22 -7.59
N VAL A 75 9.26 -28.35 -7.08
CA VAL A 75 8.74 -28.45 -5.71
C VAL A 75 9.82 -28.11 -4.67
N ASP A 76 11.06 -28.54 -4.89
CA ASP A 76 12.15 -28.28 -3.96
C ASP A 76 12.56 -26.81 -3.92
N TRP A 77 12.52 -26.12 -5.06
CA TRP A 77 12.75 -24.69 -5.10
C TRP A 77 11.67 -23.93 -4.31
N HIS A 78 10.39 -24.17 -4.61
CA HIS A 78 9.28 -23.58 -3.85
C HIS A 78 9.46 -23.80 -2.34
N ARG A 79 9.83 -25.02 -1.93
CA ARG A 79 10.08 -25.33 -0.51
C ARG A 79 11.20 -24.47 0.08
N ARG A 80 12.34 -24.31 -0.61
CA ARG A 80 13.46 -23.47 -0.13
C ARG A 80 13.04 -22.01 -0.02
N GLU A 81 12.34 -21.48 -1.01
CA GLU A 81 11.82 -20.11 -0.95
C GLU A 81 10.89 -19.92 0.26
N MET A 82 9.98 -20.87 0.52
CA MET A 82 9.09 -20.80 1.68
C MET A 82 9.85 -20.84 3.01
N GLU A 83 10.97 -21.54 3.09
CA GLU A 83 11.82 -21.58 4.28
C GLU A 83 12.51 -20.23 4.53
N ASP A 84 12.98 -19.57 3.46
CA ASP A 84 13.57 -18.23 3.55
C ASP A 84 12.55 -17.13 3.81
N ILE A 85 11.33 -17.24 3.28
CA ILE A 85 10.20 -16.36 3.59
C ILE A 85 9.88 -16.40 5.11
N LEU A 86 9.86 -17.60 5.70
CA LEU A 86 9.69 -17.75 7.15
C LEU A 86 10.84 -17.12 7.93
N ARG A 87 12.09 -17.29 7.44
CA ARG A 87 13.28 -16.67 8.03
C ARG A 87 13.25 -15.15 7.95
N ALA A 88 12.66 -14.59 6.90
CA ALA A 88 12.40 -13.16 6.73
C ALA A 88 11.29 -12.64 7.67
N GLY A 89 10.63 -13.52 8.43
CA GLY A 89 9.52 -13.15 9.29
C GLY A 89 8.31 -12.69 8.49
N ILE A 90 7.95 -13.39 7.41
CA ILE A 90 6.74 -13.18 6.61
C ILE A 90 5.70 -14.27 6.96
N ASP A 91 4.45 -13.86 7.17
CA ASP A 91 3.35 -14.74 7.62
C ASP A 91 2.59 -15.39 6.45
N PHE A 92 2.50 -14.69 5.32
CA PHE A 92 1.82 -15.16 4.13
C PHE A 92 2.47 -14.68 2.84
N ILE A 93 2.26 -15.42 1.77
CA ILE A 93 2.64 -15.03 0.42
C ILE A 93 1.41 -14.81 -0.44
N LEU A 94 1.57 -13.99 -1.46
CA LEU A 94 0.64 -13.83 -2.56
C LEU A 94 1.36 -14.20 -3.86
N PRO A 95 1.21 -15.45 -4.35
CA PRO A 95 1.74 -15.84 -5.65
C PRO A 95 1.11 -14.96 -6.73
N VAL A 96 1.94 -14.39 -7.60
CA VAL A 96 1.51 -13.56 -8.73
C VAL A 96 0.84 -14.45 -9.77
N TYR A 97 -0.49 -14.44 -9.78
CA TYR A 97 -1.29 -15.44 -10.49
C TYR A 97 -1.85 -14.88 -11.79
N TRP A 98 -1.51 -15.57 -12.89
CA TRP A 98 -1.88 -15.24 -14.27
C TRP A 98 -2.88 -16.25 -14.88
N GLY A 99 -3.37 -17.19 -14.08
CA GLY A 99 -4.34 -18.17 -14.55
C GLY A 99 -5.68 -17.52 -14.90
N ASN A 100 -6.18 -17.78 -16.11
CA ASN A 100 -7.40 -17.20 -16.64
C ASN A 100 -8.18 -18.23 -17.49
N PRO A 101 -9.46 -17.98 -17.83
CA PRO A 101 -10.30 -18.91 -18.60
C PRO A 101 -9.74 -19.42 -19.94
N ALA A 102 -8.93 -18.64 -20.66
CA ALA A 102 -8.42 -19.00 -21.99
C ALA A 102 -7.13 -19.84 -21.95
N ASP A 103 -6.36 -19.77 -20.87
CA ASP A 103 -5.03 -20.37 -20.76
C ASP A 103 -5.00 -21.67 -19.93
N ARG A 104 -6.14 -22.34 -19.79
CA ARG A 104 -6.33 -23.49 -18.86
C ARG A 104 -5.75 -24.82 -19.36
N GLN A 105 -5.14 -24.85 -20.54
CA GLN A 105 -4.64 -26.06 -21.17
C GLN A 105 -3.11 -26.03 -21.35
N PRO A 106 -2.41 -27.16 -21.19
CA PRO A 106 -0.99 -27.25 -21.52
C PRO A 106 -0.67 -26.72 -22.92
N GLY A 107 0.44 -26.00 -23.05
CA GLY A 107 0.87 -25.36 -24.29
C GLY A 107 0.28 -23.96 -24.53
N LYS A 108 -0.64 -23.49 -23.68
CA LYS A 108 -1.06 -22.07 -23.66
C LYS A 108 -0.03 -21.22 -22.90
N GLY A 109 0.13 -19.97 -23.32
CA GLY A 109 1.20 -19.08 -22.86
C GLY A 109 1.19 -18.84 -21.36
N LEU A 110 0.01 -18.72 -20.74
CA LEU A 110 -0.11 -18.47 -19.29
C LEU A 110 -0.39 -19.74 -18.48
N TYR A 111 -0.31 -20.92 -19.09
CA TYR A 111 -0.56 -22.18 -18.40
C TYR A 111 0.44 -22.47 -17.27
N TRP A 112 1.66 -21.92 -17.37
CA TRP A 112 2.70 -22.01 -16.34
C TRP A 112 2.18 -21.58 -14.96
N SER A 113 1.23 -20.65 -14.91
CA SER A 113 0.66 -20.14 -13.66
C SER A 113 -0.08 -21.24 -12.89
N PHE A 114 -0.75 -22.17 -13.58
CA PHE A 114 -1.41 -23.32 -12.95
C PHE A 114 -0.39 -24.39 -12.55
N GLU A 115 0.58 -24.68 -13.42
CA GLU A 115 1.62 -25.67 -13.16
C GLU A 115 2.49 -25.29 -11.95
N GLY A 116 2.94 -24.05 -11.91
CA GLY A 116 3.72 -23.52 -10.80
C GLY A 116 2.95 -23.49 -9.48
N LEU A 117 1.66 -23.16 -9.52
CA LEU A 117 0.81 -23.21 -8.34
C LEU A 117 0.65 -24.64 -7.79
N ALA A 118 0.52 -25.63 -8.66
CA ALA A 118 0.46 -27.03 -8.25
C ALA A 118 1.77 -27.48 -7.57
N ALA A 119 2.93 -27.07 -8.10
CA ALA A 119 4.23 -27.34 -7.50
C ALA A 119 4.39 -26.67 -6.12
N LEU A 120 3.96 -25.41 -5.99
CA LEU A 120 3.95 -24.67 -4.72
C LEU A 120 3.06 -25.35 -3.67
N VAL A 121 1.85 -25.76 -4.03
CA VAL A 121 0.94 -26.49 -3.13
C VAL A 121 1.60 -27.77 -2.64
N LYS A 122 2.18 -28.56 -3.55
CA LYS A 122 2.89 -29.79 -3.19
C LYS A 122 4.08 -29.52 -2.25
N ALA A 123 4.83 -28.45 -2.45
CA ALA A 123 5.93 -28.05 -1.58
C ALA A 123 5.44 -27.75 -0.16
N GLN A 124 4.35 -26.98 -0.02
CA GLN A 124 3.78 -26.68 1.30
C GLN A 124 3.14 -27.90 1.97
N GLU A 125 2.56 -28.83 1.21
CA GLU A 125 2.08 -30.09 1.77
C GLU A 125 3.22 -30.98 2.28
N GLN A 126 4.37 -31.01 1.59
CA GLN A 126 5.57 -31.67 2.09
C GLN A 126 6.08 -31.01 3.38
N MET A 127 6.07 -29.67 3.46
CA MET A 127 6.42 -28.96 4.70
C MET A 127 5.49 -29.33 5.86
N LEU A 128 4.17 -29.39 5.62
CA LEU A 128 3.20 -29.82 6.63
C LEU A 128 3.42 -31.28 7.06
N ALA A 129 3.68 -32.18 6.13
CA ALA A 129 4.01 -33.59 6.42
C ALA A 129 5.28 -33.71 7.27
N ALA A 130 6.26 -32.83 7.04
CA ALA A 130 7.46 -32.67 7.85
C ALA A 130 7.23 -31.89 9.17
N LYS A 131 5.97 -31.65 9.57
CA LYS A 131 5.58 -30.89 10.77
C LYS A 131 6.12 -29.46 10.83
N ARG A 132 6.47 -28.87 9.68
CA ARG A 132 6.79 -27.45 9.55
C ARG A 132 5.50 -26.67 9.25
N ARG A 133 5.46 -25.40 9.64
CA ARG A 133 4.34 -24.50 9.34
C ARG A 133 4.74 -23.59 8.18
N PRO A 134 4.31 -23.86 6.94
CA PRO A 134 4.60 -22.99 5.81
C PRO A 134 3.90 -21.63 5.97
N PRO A 135 4.36 -20.57 5.26
CA PRO A 135 3.61 -19.33 5.18
C PRO A 135 2.23 -19.60 4.56
N LYS A 136 1.20 -18.86 4.95
CA LYS A 136 -0.13 -19.01 4.34
C LYS A 136 -0.14 -18.48 2.91
N ILE A 137 -1.08 -18.93 2.08
CA ILE A 137 -1.21 -18.48 0.69
C ILE A 137 -2.51 -17.69 0.50
N GLY A 138 -2.40 -16.43 0.09
CA GLY A 138 -3.49 -15.64 -0.49
C GLY A 138 -3.30 -15.51 -2.01
N LEU A 139 -4.26 -14.87 -2.69
CA LEU A 139 -4.17 -14.62 -4.13
C LEU A 139 -3.62 -13.22 -4.38
N PHE A 140 -2.57 -13.06 -5.21
CA PHE A 140 -2.33 -11.83 -5.95
C PHE A 140 -2.84 -12.02 -7.37
N TYR A 141 -4.01 -11.45 -7.68
CA TYR A 141 -4.56 -11.52 -9.02
C TYR A 141 -3.88 -10.45 -9.88
N ASP A 142 -2.98 -10.89 -10.76
CA ASP A 142 -2.44 -10.07 -11.82
C ASP A 142 -3.54 -9.79 -12.87
N THR A 143 -4.10 -8.59 -12.77
CA THR A 143 -5.22 -8.13 -13.58
C THR A 143 -4.82 -7.84 -15.02
N SER A 144 -3.52 -7.87 -15.37
CA SER A 144 -3.06 -7.75 -16.75
C SER A 144 -3.72 -8.78 -17.67
N THR A 145 -4.04 -9.95 -17.14
CA THR A 145 -4.73 -11.04 -17.85
C THR A 145 -6.18 -10.74 -18.23
N LEU A 146 -6.78 -9.66 -17.71
CA LEU A 146 -8.07 -9.14 -18.18
C LEU A 146 -7.98 -8.54 -19.58
N GLN A 147 -6.77 -8.22 -20.05
CA GLN A 147 -6.49 -7.70 -21.39
C GLN A 147 -5.57 -8.63 -22.19
N TRP A 148 -4.58 -9.22 -21.53
CA TRP A 148 -3.53 -10.03 -22.15
C TRP A 148 -3.75 -11.52 -21.84
N ASN A 149 -4.47 -12.20 -22.74
CA ASN A 149 -4.79 -13.63 -22.62
C ASN A 149 -4.86 -14.27 -24.01
N ALA A 150 -4.84 -15.61 -24.05
CA ALA A 150 -4.79 -16.36 -25.31
C ALA A 150 -5.99 -16.17 -26.25
N ASP A 151 -7.12 -15.67 -25.75
CA ASP A 151 -8.32 -15.40 -26.56
C ASP A 151 -8.39 -13.93 -27.04
N ASN A 152 -7.41 -13.09 -26.71
CA ASN A 152 -7.41 -11.63 -26.96
C ASN A 152 -8.69 -10.95 -26.41
N TYR A 153 -9.26 -11.50 -25.35
CA TYR A 153 -10.48 -10.97 -24.73
C TYR A 153 -10.12 -9.83 -23.78
N HIS A 154 -10.64 -8.63 -24.03
CA HIS A 154 -10.52 -7.51 -23.10
C HIS A 154 -11.79 -7.43 -22.22
N ALA A 155 -11.67 -7.91 -20.98
CA ALA A 155 -12.79 -8.14 -20.09
C ALA A 155 -13.46 -6.85 -19.61
N ASP A 156 -14.76 -6.72 -19.90
CA ASP A 156 -15.63 -5.69 -19.36
C ASP A 156 -16.39 -6.24 -18.15
N LEU A 157 -15.97 -5.84 -16.95
CA LEU A 157 -16.49 -6.35 -15.68
C LEU A 157 -17.85 -5.77 -15.31
N THR A 158 -18.39 -4.83 -16.11
CA THR A 158 -19.79 -4.38 -15.98
C THR A 158 -20.76 -5.38 -16.62
N THR A 159 -20.26 -6.27 -17.49
CA THR A 159 -21.04 -7.31 -18.16
C THR A 159 -21.04 -8.61 -17.37
N ARG A 160 -22.07 -9.43 -17.56
CA ARG A 160 -22.12 -10.77 -16.97
C ARG A 160 -20.94 -11.64 -17.41
N GLU A 161 -20.53 -11.54 -18.66
CA GLU A 161 -19.42 -12.31 -19.22
C GLU A 161 -18.09 -11.96 -18.52
N GLY A 162 -17.75 -10.67 -18.42
CA GLY A 162 -16.53 -10.24 -17.74
C GLY A 162 -16.54 -10.54 -16.24
N GLN A 163 -17.71 -10.44 -15.58
CA GLN A 163 -17.86 -10.87 -14.18
C GLN A 163 -17.56 -12.37 -14.00
N GLU A 164 -18.03 -13.22 -14.92
CA GLU A 164 -17.74 -14.64 -14.88
C GLU A 164 -16.27 -14.92 -15.18
N TRP A 165 -15.67 -14.23 -16.16
CA TRP A 165 -14.23 -14.35 -16.45
C TRP A 165 -13.39 -14.06 -15.21
N PHE A 166 -13.60 -12.88 -14.61
CA PHE A 166 -12.88 -12.41 -13.44
C PHE A 166 -13.03 -13.37 -12.25
N TYR A 167 -14.26 -13.83 -11.98
CA TYR A 167 -14.49 -14.76 -10.89
C TYR A 167 -13.95 -16.17 -11.16
N VAL A 168 -13.99 -16.67 -12.40
CA VAL A 168 -13.47 -18.02 -12.72
C VAL A 168 -11.96 -18.09 -12.51
N SER A 169 -11.21 -17.03 -12.85
CA SER A 169 -9.78 -16.94 -12.52
C SER A 169 -9.54 -17.11 -11.01
N ILE A 170 -10.31 -16.39 -10.17
CA ILE A 170 -10.25 -16.47 -8.71
C ILE A 170 -10.65 -17.87 -8.21
N ARG A 171 -11.76 -18.41 -8.72
CA ARG A 171 -12.27 -19.74 -8.35
C ARG A 171 -11.22 -20.80 -8.65
N ASP A 172 -10.60 -20.74 -9.83
CA ASP A 172 -9.65 -21.74 -10.28
C ASP A 172 -8.42 -21.76 -9.36
N PHE A 173 -7.90 -20.59 -8.99
CA PHE A 173 -6.84 -20.48 -7.96
C PHE A 173 -7.25 -21.22 -6.68
N PHE A 174 -8.33 -20.79 -6.01
CA PHE A 174 -8.70 -21.39 -4.71
C PHE A 174 -9.11 -22.85 -4.81
N SER A 175 -9.61 -23.30 -5.97
CA SER A 175 -9.91 -24.73 -6.20
C SER A 175 -8.66 -25.61 -6.21
N MET A 176 -7.49 -25.05 -6.51
CA MET A 176 -6.21 -25.77 -6.49
C MET A 176 -5.54 -25.78 -5.12
N LEU A 177 -5.96 -24.91 -4.19
CA LEU A 177 -5.38 -24.81 -2.86
C LEU A 177 -6.21 -25.51 -1.79
N PRO A 178 -5.64 -26.45 -1.02
CA PRO A 178 -6.27 -26.96 0.19
C PRO A 178 -6.58 -25.81 1.18
N PRO A 179 -7.79 -25.72 1.76
CA PRO A 179 -8.16 -24.63 2.68
C PRO A 179 -7.22 -24.44 3.88
N LYS A 180 -6.58 -25.52 4.35
CA LYS A 180 -5.57 -25.47 5.43
C LYS A 180 -4.37 -24.56 5.10
N LEU A 181 -4.10 -24.29 3.82
CA LEU A 181 -3.01 -23.43 3.36
C LEU A 181 -3.44 -21.97 3.18
N TRP A 182 -4.74 -21.66 3.16
CA TRP A 182 -5.22 -20.31 2.86
C TRP A 182 -4.77 -19.28 3.89
N ALA A 183 -4.35 -18.12 3.40
CA ALA A 183 -4.24 -16.91 4.19
C ALA A 183 -5.63 -16.31 4.35
N MET A 184 -6.08 -16.19 5.59
CA MET A 184 -7.42 -15.72 5.92
C MET A 184 -7.35 -14.65 7.01
N ILE A 185 -8.24 -13.67 6.92
CA ILE A 185 -8.54 -12.70 7.99
C ILE A 185 -9.98 -12.96 8.43
N ASP A 186 -10.19 -13.27 9.70
CA ASP A 186 -11.50 -13.62 10.26
C ASP A 186 -12.26 -14.65 9.42
N HIS A 187 -11.55 -15.70 8.98
CA HIS A 187 -12.04 -16.80 8.14
C HIS A 187 -12.43 -16.39 6.71
N ARG A 188 -11.89 -15.27 6.23
CA ARG A 188 -12.11 -14.74 4.88
C ARG A 188 -10.81 -14.80 4.07
N PRO A 189 -10.74 -15.62 3.00
CA PRO A 189 -9.52 -15.78 2.20
C PRO A 189 -9.06 -14.48 1.55
N LEU A 190 -7.76 -14.19 1.62
CA LEU A 190 -7.17 -12.97 1.10
C LEU A 190 -7.07 -12.99 -0.44
N ILE A 191 -7.54 -11.90 -1.06
CA ILE A 191 -7.40 -11.62 -2.48
C ILE A 191 -6.88 -10.20 -2.64
N PHE A 192 -5.72 -10.04 -3.26
CA PHE A 192 -5.19 -8.75 -3.68
C PHE A 192 -5.41 -8.61 -5.18
N LEU A 193 -5.91 -7.45 -5.60
CA LEU A 193 -6.09 -7.13 -7.01
C LEU A 193 -4.98 -6.18 -7.43
N TYR A 194 -4.28 -6.48 -8.53
CA TYR A 194 -3.36 -5.54 -9.16
C TYR A 194 -4.11 -4.37 -9.83
N ALA A 195 -3.51 -3.63 -10.75
CA ALA A 195 -4.04 -2.37 -11.28
C ALA A 195 -5.38 -2.51 -12.03
N ALA A 196 -6.27 -1.54 -11.85
CA ALA A 196 -7.59 -1.50 -12.49
C ALA A 196 -7.55 -1.19 -13.99
N ALA A 197 -6.46 -0.60 -14.48
CA ALA A 197 -6.32 -0.11 -15.86
C ALA A 197 -6.39 -1.22 -16.92
N PHE A 198 -6.20 -2.48 -16.54
CA PHE A 198 -6.29 -3.64 -17.44
C PHE A 198 -7.72 -4.18 -17.61
N ALA A 199 -8.67 -3.70 -16.81
CA ALA A 199 -10.09 -3.98 -17.04
C ALA A 199 -10.65 -2.97 -18.04
N LYS A 200 -11.44 -3.44 -19.02
CA LYS A 200 -12.05 -2.56 -20.04
C LYS A 200 -13.00 -1.54 -19.42
N ASP A 201 -13.82 -2.01 -18.50
CA ASP A 201 -14.58 -1.20 -17.55
C ASP A 201 -14.94 -2.05 -16.33
N TYR A 202 -15.32 -1.40 -15.23
CA TYR A 202 -15.69 -2.07 -13.98
C TYR A 202 -16.60 -1.19 -13.11
N ASN A 203 -17.40 -1.85 -12.28
CA ASN A 203 -18.22 -1.22 -11.27
C ASN A 203 -18.37 -2.14 -10.04
N GLN A 204 -19.10 -1.69 -9.01
CA GLN A 204 -19.26 -2.43 -7.75
C GLN A 204 -19.82 -3.85 -7.95
N GLN A 205 -20.64 -4.08 -8.98
CA GLN A 205 -21.25 -5.38 -9.24
C GLN A 205 -20.22 -6.46 -9.53
N ALA A 206 -19.05 -6.12 -10.10
CA ALA A 206 -17.96 -7.08 -10.31
C ALA A 206 -17.43 -7.67 -8.99
N ILE A 207 -17.26 -6.82 -7.99
CA ILE A 207 -16.79 -7.23 -6.65
C ILE A 207 -17.90 -7.99 -5.91
N ASP A 208 -19.14 -7.50 -5.98
CA ASP A 208 -20.29 -8.16 -5.36
C ASP A 208 -20.52 -9.56 -5.95
N PHE A 209 -20.28 -9.72 -7.25
CA PHE A 209 -20.32 -11.00 -7.93
C PHE A 209 -19.29 -11.98 -7.35
N VAL A 210 -18.04 -11.54 -7.16
CA VAL A 210 -17.00 -12.36 -6.54
C VAL A 210 -17.44 -12.78 -5.15
N TYR A 211 -17.92 -11.86 -4.30
CA TYR A 211 -18.41 -12.21 -2.96
C TYR A 211 -19.51 -13.26 -2.98
N GLN A 212 -20.51 -13.11 -3.87
CA GLN A 212 -21.63 -14.03 -3.97
C GLN A 212 -21.22 -15.41 -4.46
N GLN A 213 -20.44 -15.49 -5.54
CA GLN A 213 -20.07 -16.79 -6.11
C GLN A 213 -19.03 -17.50 -5.25
N PHE A 214 -18.08 -16.76 -4.66
CA PHE A 214 -17.10 -17.34 -3.74
C PHE A 214 -17.79 -17.95 -2.51
N ALA A 215 -18.76 -17.25 -1.92
CA ALA A 215 -19.53 -17.80 -0.80
C ALA A 215 -20.29 -19.07 -1.16
N LYS A 216 -20.82 -19.17 -2.37
CA LYS A 216 -21.49 -20.40 -2.87
C LYS A 216 -20.52 -21.57 -3.02
N HIS A 217 -19.33 -21.33 -3.57
CA HIS A 217 -18.38 -22.39 -3.88
C HIS A 217 -17.46 -22.77 -2.72
N PHE A 218 -17.20 -21.85 -1.79
CA PHE A 218 -16.21 -22.04 -0.72
C PHE A 218 -16.76 -21.79 0.69
N GLY A 219 -18.07 -21.51 0.82
CA GLY A 219 -18.74 -21.42 2.12
C GLY A 219 -18.36 -20.20 2.97
N CYS A 220 -17.64 -19.22 2.41
CA CYS A 220 -17.20 -18.00 3.08
C CYS A 220 -17.08 -16.84 2.09
N ARG A 221 -17.08 -15.59 2.56
CA ARG A 221 -16.81 -14.41 1.71
C ARG A 221 -15.29 -14.12 1.75
N PRO A 222 -14.61 -13.89 0.61
CA PRO A 222 -13.19 -13.53 0.61
C PRO A 222 -12.98 -12.12 1.16
N TYR A 223 -11.79 -11.83 1.67
CA TYR A 223 -11.33 -10.50 2.06
C TYR A 223 -10.56 -9.90 0.89
N ILE A 224 -11.13 -8.89 0.24
CA ILE A 224 -10.53 -8.29 -0.97
C ILE A 224 -9.77 -7.01 -0.59
N VAL A 225 -8.49 -6.97 -0.94
CA VAL A 225 -7.64 -5.79 -0.91
C VAL A 225 -7.45 -5.31 -2.35
N ARG A 226 -7.94 -4.11 -2.66
CA ARG A 226 -7.81 -3.55 -4.00
C ARG A 226 -6.61 -2.61 -4.08
N GLU A 227 -5.94 -2.56 -5.22
CA GLU A 227 -5.01 -1.48 -5.53
C GLU A 227 -5.79 -0.15 -5.61
N VAL A 228 -5.17 0.98 -5.27
CA VAL A 228 -5.84 2.28 -5.14
C VAL A 228 -6.53 2.74 -6.43
N SER A 229 -6.03 2.31 -7.60
CA SER A 229 -6.60 2.58 -8.93
C SER A 229 -8.02 2.03 -9.14
N TRP A 230 -8.48 1.07 -8.34
CA TRP A 230 -9.87 0.57 -8.35
C TRP A 230 -10.86 1.57 -7.71
N GLY A 231 -10.84 2.82 -8.16
CA GLY A 231 -11.54 3.96 -7.54
C GLY A 231 -13.07 3.92 -7.65
N LYS A 232 -13.64 3.11 -8.56
CA LYS A 232 -15.10 2.98 -8.74
C LYS A 232 -15.76 1.96 -7.80
N VAL A 233 -14.99 1.28 -6.95
CA VAL A 233 -15.48 0.17 -6.09
C VAL A 233 -15.00 0.29 -4.65
N ARG A 234 -15.74 -0.36 -3.75
CA ARG A 234 -15.40 -0.54 -2.34
C ARG A 234 -15.12 -2.02 -2.07
N THR A 235 -14.07 -2.26 -1.29
CA THR A 235 -13.59 -3.58 -0.87
C THR A 235 -13.27 -3.54 0.62
N ASP A 236 -12.68 -4.61 1.16
CA ASP A 236 -12.38 -4.70 2.58
C ASP A 236 -11.14 -3.91 2.98
N SER A 237 -10.14 -3.81 2.08
CA SER A 237 -9.06 -2.84 2.23
C SER A 237 -8.54 -2.28 0.91
N VAL A 238 -7.71 -1.24 1.02
CA VAL A 238 -6.95 -0.66 -0.10
C VAL A 238 -5.43 -0.66 0.18
N TYR A 239 -4.65 -0.93 -0.85
CA TYR A 239 -3.19 -0.77 -0.87
C TYR A 239 -2.76 0.01 -2.12
N GLY A 240 -1.50 0.44 -2.19
CA GLY A 240 -0.91 1.04 -3.38
C GLY A 240 0.31 0.24 -3.82
N TRP A 241 0.44 -0.05 -5.11
CA TRP A 241 1.62 -0.71 -5.68
C TRP A 241 2.77 0.29 -5.86
N GLY A 242 4.02 -0.18 -5.78
CA GLY A 242 5.22 0.66 -5.92
C GLY A 242 5.90 1.01 -4.60
N GLY A 243 5.62 0.24 -3.54
CA GLY A 243 6.21 0.40 -2.20
C GLY A 243 7.75 0.35 -2.19
N ALA A 244 8.35 -0.29 -3.20
CA ALA A 244 9.79 -0.38 -3.38
C ALA A 244 10.42 0.91 -3.97
N ILE A 245 9.63 1.72 -4.68
CA ILE A 245 10.05 3.04 -5.19
C ILE A 245 9.81 4.12 -4.13
N ALA A 246 8.65 4.08 -3.50
CA ALA A 246 8.24 4.97 -2.42
C ALA A 246 7.21 4.27 -1.51
N PRO A 247 7.36 4.31 -0.17
CA PRO A 247 6.40 3.70 0.74
C PRO A 247 4.96 4.17 0.51
N ALA A 248 4.04 3.22 0.36
CA ALA A 248 2.60 3.49 0.23
C ALA A 248 1.89 3.05 1.50
N ILE A 249 1.63 3.99 2.42
CA ILE A 249 1.00 3.69 3.72
C ILE A 249 -0.50 4.01 3.70
N LEU A 250 -1.29 3.07 3.19
CA LEU A 250 -2.77 3.14 3.16
C LEU A 250 -3.37 2.25 4.27
N GLU A 251 -4.50 1.59 4.04
CA GLU A 251 -5.08 0.61 5.00
C GLU A 251 -4.20 -0.63 5.12
N VAL A 252 -3.54 -0.98 4.02
CA VAL A 252 -2.42 -1.90 3.94
C VAL A 252 -1.19 -1.09 3.56
N ALA A 253 -0.10 -1.25 4.32
CA ALA A 253 1.16 -0.61 3.98
C ALA A 253 1.90 -1.47 2.93
N ALA A 254 2.51 -0.84 1.93
CA ALA A 254 3.42 -1.48 0.99
C ALA A 254 4.78 -0.77 1.02
N ILE A 255 5.85 -1.56 1.21
CA ILE A 255 7.22 -1.06 1.35
C ILE A 255 8.20 -2.03 0.67
N GLY A 256 9.34 -1.53 0.20
CA GLY A 256 10.39 -2.36 -0.38
C GLY A 256 11.79 -1.84 -0.12
N PRO A 257 12.83 -2.61 -0.50
CA PRO A 257 14.21 -2.28 -0.20
C PRO A 257 14.81 -1.24 -1.16
N GLY A 258 14.23 -1.09 -2.34
CA GLY A 258 14.64 -0.22 -3.43
C GLY A 258 14.10 -0.80 -4.74
N TYR A 259 14.47 -0.22 -5.87
CA TYR A 259 13.93 -0.59 -7.18
C TYR A 259 14.94 -0.25 -8.26
N ASP A 260 15.17 -1.15 -9.21
CA ASP A 260 15.98 -0.90 -10.40
C ASP A 260 15.52 -1.82 -11.54
N HIS A 261 14.91 -1.24 -12.57
CA HIS A 261 14.51 -1.97 -13.78
C HIS A 261 15.39 -1.63 -14.99
N SER A 262 16.63 -1.18 -14.76
CA SER A 262 17.55 -0.78 -15.84
C SER A 262 17.90 -1.94 -16.79
N ALA A 263 17.80 -3.18 -16.33
CA ALA A 263 17.99 -4.37 -17.16
C ALA A 263 16.79 -4.67 -18.08
N VAL A 264 15.61 -4.10 -17.82
CA VAL A 264 14.39 -4.42 -18.58
C VAL A 264 14.38 -3.72 -19.95
N PRO A 265 14.34 -4.45 -21.07
CA PRO A 265 14.39 -3.85 -22.40
C PRO A 265 13.26 -2.85 -22.67
N GLY A 266 13.59 -1.74 -23.33
CA GLY A 266 12.63 -0.75 -23.81
C GLY A 266 12.04 0.17 -22.72
N ARG A 267 12.58 0.15 -21.50
CA ARG A 267 12.19 1.07 -20.41
C ARG A 267 13.25 2.15 -20.18
N ALA A 268 12.81 3.36 -19.87
CA ALA A 268 13.70 4.40 -19.38
C ALA A 268 14.03 4.08 -17.90
N PRO A 269 15.32 4.03 -17.51
CA PRO A 269 15.70 3.64 -16.15
C PRO A 269 15.03 4.47 -15.05
N LEU A 270 14.26 3.79 -14.21
CA LEU A 270 13.78 4.25 -12.91
C LEU A 270 14.55 3.50 -11.84
N VAL A 271 15.27 4.24 -11.01
CA VAL A 271 16.10 3.69 -9.94
C VAL A 271 15.75 4.34 -8.61
N ARG A 272 15.51 3.51 -7.60
CA ARG A 272 15.50 3.83 -6.17
C ARG A 272 16.62 3.05 -5.51
N ASP A 273 17.70 3.75 -5.17
CA ASP A 273 18.82 3.17 -4.44
C ASP A 273 18.35 2.57 -3.11
N ARG A 274 18.85 1.38 -2.78
CA ARG A 274 18.60 0.73 -1.50
C ARG A 274 19.32 1.41 -0.34
N GLU A 275 20.33 2.25 -0.63
CA GLU A 275 21.16 3.01 0.31
C GLU A 275 21.79 2.12 1.39
N GLY A 276 22.31 0.96 0.98
CA GLY A 276 22.83 -0.05 1.91
C GLY A 276 21.77 -0.58 2.91
N GLY A 277 20.48 -0.48 2.57
CA GLY A 277 19.34 -0.84 3.40
C GLY A 277 18.68 0.32 4.13
N LYS A 278 19.26 1.52 4.13
CA LYS A 278 18.73 2.68 4.86
C LYS A 278 17.37 3.13 4.35
N PHE A 279 17.10 2.99 3.05
CA PHE A 279 15.78 3.27 2.50
C PHE A 279 14.71 2.36 3.14
N PHE A 280 14.96 1.04 3.16
CA PHE A 280 14.03 0.08 3.76
C PHE A 280 13.84 0.27 5.27
N GLU A 281 14.93 0.56 5.99
CA GLU A 281 14.88 0.87 7.42
C GLU A 281 13.93 2.04 7.70
N ARG A 282 14.07 3.15 6.94
CA ARG A 282 13.20 4.32 7.11
C ARG A 282 11.73 4.00 6.80
N SER A 283 11.45 3.21 5.76
CA SER A 283 10.09 2.77 5.41
C SER A 283 9.43 1.97 6.54
N TRP A 284 10.19 1.03 7.13
CA TRP A 284 9.71 0.29 8.30
C TRP A 284 9.54 1.18 9.54
N GLU A 285 10.48 2.08 9.80
CA GLU A 285 10.40 3.00 10.93
C GLU A 285 9.21 3.95 10.82
N GLN A 286 8.83 4.39 9.62
CA GLN A 286 7.63 5.18 9.39
C GLN A 286 6.39 4.45 9.91
N ILE A 287 6.22 3.17 9.57
CA ILE A 287 5.12 2.33 10.07
C ILE A 287 5.23 2.13 11.58
N LEU A 288 6.43 1.90 12.10
CA LEU A 288 6.62 1.65 13.53
C LEU A 288 6.44 2.90 14.41
N ARG A 289 6.58 4.11 13.86
CA ARG A 289 6.30 5.36 14.60
C ARG A 289 4.80 5.58 14.81
N MET A 290 3.98 5.06 13.90
CA MET A 290 2.52 5.13 14.01
C MET A 290 2.01 4.39 15.25
N ASN A 291 0.90 4.87 15.80
CA ASN A 291 0.25 4.27 16.96
C ASN A 291 -0.16 2.83 16.62
N PRO A 292 0.26 1.81 17.38
CA PRO A 292 -0.07 0.41 17.09
C PRO A 292 -1.57 0.12 16.98
N LYS A 293 -2.43 0.95 17.60
CA LYS A 293 -3.89 0.83 17.51
C LYS A 293 -4.48 1.36 16.21
N ARG A 294 -3.75 2.23 15.49
CA ARG A 294 -4.23 2.94 14.29
C ARG A 294 -3.41 2.65 13.03
N ARG A 295 -2.18 2.17 13.18
CA ARG A 295 -1.32 1.82 12.04
C ARG A 295 -1.88 0.63 11.27
N PRO A 296 -1.54 0.48 9.98
CA PRO A 296 -1.90 -0.68 9.18
C PRO A 296 -1.49 -1.97 9.89
N PHE A 297 -2.42 -2.93 9.98
CA PHE A 297 -2.12 -4.23 10.56
C PHE A 297 -1.55 -5.23 9.53
N ILE A 298 -1.62 -4.89 8.24
CA ILE A 298 -1.00 -5.64 7.15
C ILE A 298 0.13 -4.79 6.57
N VAL A 299 1.33 -5.37 6.49
CA VAL A 299 2.47 -4.80 5.76
C VAL A 299 2.85 -5.75 4.63
N MET A 300 2.81 -5.28 3.40
CA MET A 300 3.26 -5.98 2.22
C MET A 300 4.68 -5.57 1.88
N ILE A 301 5.55 -6.57 1.71
CA ILE A 301 6.91 -6.38 1.24
C ILE A 301 6.92 -6.53 -0.29
N GLU A 302 7.30 -5.46 -0.96
CA GLU A 302 7.58 -5.42 -2.40
C GLU A 302 9.10 -5.58 -2.58
N THR A 303 9.58 -6.74 -3.03
CA THR A 303 8.88 -8.00 -3.29
C THR A 303 9.66 -9.18 -2.69
N TRP A 304 9.15 -10.42 -2.78
CA TRP A 304 9.99 -11.55 -2.39
C TRP A 304 11.14 -11.71 -3.37
N ASN A 305 10.84 -11.77 -4.68
CA ASN A 305 11.77 -12.21 -5.71
C ASN A 305 11.47 -11.63 -7.10
N GLU A 306 11.01 -10.38 -7.21
CA GLU A 306 10.89 -9.72 -8.52
C GLU A 306 12.23 -9.18 -9.02
N LEU A 307 13.04 -10.11 -9.53
CA LEU A 307 14.45 -9.93 -9.88
C LEU A 307 14.68 -9.06 -11.13
N HIS A 308 13.67 -8.89 -11.99
CA HIS A 308 13.78 -7.98 -13.14
C HIS A 308 13.72 -6.51 -12.70
N GLU A 309 13.08 -6.23 -11.56
CA GLU A 309 12.89 -4.87 -11.04
C GLU A 309 13.82 -4.56 -9.87
N GLY A 310 14.72 -5.47 -9.49
CA GLY A 310 15.67 -5.28 -8.39
C GLY A 310 14.97 -4.86 -7.09
N SER A 311 13.74 -5.35 -6.86
CA SER A 311 12.90 -5.00 -5.71
C SER A 311 12.87 -6.08 -4.64
N GLU A 312 13.52 -7.21 -4.89
CA GLU A 312 13.45 -8.40 -4.06
C GLU A 312 14.14 -8.27 -2.70
N ILE A 313 13.65 -9.04 -1.73
CA ILE A 313 14.34 -9.27 -0.45
C ILE A 313 14.90 -10.69 -0.32
N CYS A 314 14.61 -11.60 -1.26
CA CYS A 314 15.15 -12.96 -1.25
C CYS A 314 16.68 -12.95 -1.35
N PRO A 315 17.35 -14.06 -1.00
CA PRO A 315 18.80 -14.11 -1.15
C PRO A 315 19.26 -13.98 -2.60
N THR A 316 20.08 -12.96 -2.87
CA THR A 316 20.68 -12.72 -4.18
C THR A 316 22.21 -12.81 -4.13
N ARG A 317 22.87 -12.84 -5.29
CA ARG A 317 24.34 -12.79 -5.37
C ARG A 317 24.88 -11.43 -4.93
N GLU A 318 24.11 -10.39 -5.18
CA GLU A 318 24.45 -8.99 -4.96
C GLU A 318 24.38 -8.62 -3.47
N TYR A 319 23.35 -9.11 -2.76
CA TYR A 319 23.08 -8.70 -1.38
C TYR A 319 23.14 -9.84 -0.36
N GLY A 320 23.36 -11.08 -0.79
CA GLY A 320 23.27 -12.24 0.08
C GLY A 320 21.93 -12.27 0.80
N ASP A 321 21.92 -12.56 2.11
CA ASP A 321 20.70 -12.60 2.92
C ASP A 321 20.45 -11.35 3.76
N GLN A 322 21.07 -10.21 3.40
CA GLN A 322 20.96 -8.95 4.14
C GLN A 322 19.49 -8.53 4.34
N TYR A 323 18.70 -8.53 3.26
CA TYR A 323 17.32 -8.05 3.29
C TYR A 323 16.35 -9.02 3.97
N VAL A 324 16.61 -10.33 3.91
CA VAL A 324 15.93 -11.35 4.73
C VAL A 324 16.09 -11.03 6.22
N LYS A 325 17.34 -10.82 6.68
CA LYS A 325 17.63 -10.50 8.10
C LYS A 325 17.04 -9.15 8.52
N LEU A 326 17.13 -8.15 7.64
CA LEU A 326 16.61 -6.81 7.88
C LEU A 326 15.09 -6.84 8.06
N ASN A 327 14.37 -7.49 7.15
CA ASN A 327 12.92 -7.64 7.24
C ASN A 327 12.52 -8.40 8.51
N ALA A 328 13.22 -9.50 8.84
CA ALA A 328 12.93 -10.30 10.03
C ALA A 328 12.99 -9.47 11.33
N ARG A 329 13.99 -8.58 11.43
CA ARG A 329 14.14 -7.66 12.56
C ARG A 329 12.92 -6.74 12.71
N TYR A 330 12.52 -6.05 11.65
CA TYR A 330 11.41 -5.09 11.71
C TYR A 330 10.04 -5.77 11.81
N ALA A 331 9.85 -6.88 11.10
CA ALA A 331 8.64 -7.69 11.23
C ALA A 331 8.46 -8.22 12.66
N ASN A 332 9.54 -8.51 13.40
CA ASN A 332 9.45 -8.86 14.83
C ASN A 332 8.99 -7.68 15.69
N LEU A 333 9.54 -6.47 15.47
CA LEU A 333 9.13 -5.26 16.17
C LEU A 333 7.65 -4.93 15.90
N PHE A 334 7.22 -5.09 14.64
CA PHE A 334 5.84 -4.86 14.21
C PHE A 334 4.86 -5.81 14.92
N ARG A 335 5.16 -7.11 14.94
CA ARG A 335 4.37 -8.13 15.65
C ARG A 335 4.28 -7.90 17.15
N ARG A 336 5.35 -7.41 17.77
CA ARG A 336 5.39 -7.06 19.20
C ARG A 336 4.62 -5.79 19.55
N GLY A 337 4.04 -5.11 18.57
CA GLY A 337 3.34 -3.84 18.79
C GLY A 337 4.28 -2.72 19.22
N VAL A 338 5.56 -2.80 18.89
CA VAL A 338 6.53 -1.74 19.23
C VAL A 338 6.12 -0.47 18.50
N GLN A 339 5.97 0.62 19.26
CA GLN A 339 5.90 1.98 18.72
C GLN A 339 7.25 2.65 18.91
N LEU A 340 7.91 3.02 17.82
CA LEU A 340 9.11 3.83 17.89
C LEU A 340 8.72 5.24 18.25
N ARG A 341 9.40 5.82 19.24
CA ARG A 341 9.23 7.25 19.52
C ARG A 341 9.89 8.04 18.40
N PRO A 342 9.23 9.09 17.88
CA PRO A 342 9.88 10.01 16.98
C PRO A 342 11.18 10.54 17.58
N GLN A 343 12.24 10.54 16.78
CA GLN A 343 13.55 11.09 17.15
C GLN A 343 13.77 12.38 16.37
N GLY A 344 14.40 13.36 17.00
CA GLY A 344 14.73 14.64 16.35
C GLY A 344 14.75 15.82 17.31
N ALA A 345 15.02 17.00 16.75
CA ALA A 345 15.28 18.23 17.48
C ALA A 345 14.09 18.69 18.35
N TYR A 346 12.87 18.34 17.97
CA TYR A 346 11.64 18.81 18.62
C TYR A 346 10.96 17.75 19.50
N SER A 347 11.58 16.57 19.68
CA SER A 347 11.06 15.47 20.50
C SER A 347 10.74 15.80 21.95
N LYS A 348 11.35 16.85 22.52
CA LYS A 348 11.07 17.34 23.88
C LYS A 348 10.33 18.68 23.90
N ALA A 349 10.06 19.27 22.73
CA ALA A 349 9.38 20.54 22.65
C ALA A 349 7.88 20.40 23.00
N GLN A 350 7.35 21.43 23.65
CA GLN A 350 5.91 21.60 23.92
C GLN A 350 5.23 22.53 22.91
N GLU A 351 6.04 23.27 22.15
CA GLU A 351 5.62 24.21 21.13
C GLU A 351 6.59 24.17 19.94
N VAL A 352 6.04 24.27 18.74
CA VAL A 352 6.76 24.54 17.50
C VAL A 352 6.08 25.68 16.74
N SER A 353 6.81 26.37 15.88
CA SER A 353 6.29 27.55 15.18
C SER A 353 6.97 27.78 13.84
N ILE A 354 6.33 28.60 13.01
CA ILE A 354 6.95 29.23 11.85
C ILE A 354 6.56 30.70 11.83
N VAL A 355 7.52 31.58 11.53
CA VAL A 355 7.28 33.01 11.27
C VAL A 355 7.56 33.27 9.80
N LEU A 356 6.54 33.76 9.10
CA LEU A 356 6.55 34.01 7.66
C LEU A 356 7.08 35.42 7.36
N GLU A 357 8.36 35.64 7.65
CA GLU A 357 9.06 36.87 7.25
C GLU A 357 9.41 36.84 5.75
N ARG A 358 10.28 37.74 5.26
CA ARG A 358 10.77 37.69 3.86
C ARG A 358 11.32 36.32 3.47
N GLN A 359 11.96 35.65 4.42
CA GLN A 359 12.31 34.24 4.36
C GLN A 359 11.68 33.56 5.60
N PRO A 360 10.99 32.41 5.46
CA PRO A 360 10.38 31.76 6.59
C PRO A 360 11.41 31.37 7.66
N VAL A 361 11.11 31.69 8.92
CA VAL A 361 11.89 31.26 10.08
C VAL A 361 11.20 30.06 10.71
N GLU A 362 11.68 28.88 10.33
CA GLU A 362 11.11 27.58 10.73
C GLU A 362 11.65 27.14 12.10
N ARG A 363 10.76 26.78 13.02
CA ARG A 363 11.07 26.19 14.33
C ARG A 363 10.16 24.98 14.57
N GLY A 364 10.32 23.96 13.76
CA GLY A 364 9.57 22.70 13.83
C GLY A 364 8.23 22.74 13.10
N ILE A 365 7.97 23.81 12.35
CA ILE A 365 6.92 23.86 11.32
C ILE A 365 7.57 24.37 10.04
N ARG A 366 7.29 23.72 8.92
CA ARG A 366 7.69 24.11 7.57
C ARG A 366 6.48 24.55 6.77
N LEU A 367 6.68 25.57 5.91
CA LEU A 367 5.70 25.92 4.90
C LEU A 367 5.85 24.96 3.72
N HIS A 368 4.80 24.19 3.41
CA HIS A 368 4.82 23.22 2.32
C HIS A 368 4.27 23.86 1.04
N ILE A 369 5.11 23.95 0.01
CA ILE A 369 4.74 24.46 -1.32
C ILE A 369 5.17 23.44 -2.38
N ASP A 370 4.20 22.85 -3.04
CA ASP A 370 4.39 22.11 -4.29
C ASP A 370 4.03 23.05 -5.47
N PRO A 371 4.97 23.37 -6.38
CA PRO A 371 4.68 24.19 -7.56
C PRO A 371 3.57 23.64 -8.46
N ASN A 372 3.29 22.34 -8.41
CA ASN A 372 2.22 21.69 -9.15
C ASN A 372 0.93 21.52 -8.35
N GLY A 373 0.99 21.79 -7.05
CA GLY A 373 -0.10 21.66 -6.08
C GLY A 373 -1.04 22.85 -6.05
N ASP A 374 -1.89 22.88 -5.03
CA ASP A 374 -2.90 23.93 -4.78
C ASP A 374 -2.50 24.94 -3.69
N GLY A 375 -1.47 24.61 -2.92
CA GLY A 375 -0.93 25.38 -1.80
C GLY A 375 0.09 26.45 -2.16
N LEU A 376 -0.22 27.30 -3.14
CA LEU A 376 0.73 28.32 -3.62
C LEU A 376 0.74 29.55 -2.70
N MET A 377 1.93 30.00 -2.32
CA MET A 377 2.14 31.20 -1.50
C MET A 377 3.38 31.99 -1.93
N GLU A 378 3.40 33.28 -1.61
CA GLU A 378 4.56 34.16 -1.83
C GLU A 378 4.74 35.19 -0.69
N PRO A 379 5.96 35.74 -0.51
CA PRO A 379 6.20 36.84 0.43
C PRO A 379 5.33 38.06 0.13
N ALA A 380 4.86 38.73 1.18
CA ALA A 380 4.03 39.92 1.15
C ALA A 380 4.28 40.81 2.37
N GLU A 381 3.53 41.90 2.47
CA GLU A 381 3.54 42.82 3.62
C GLU A 381 2.13 43.32 3.91
N ALA A 382 1.76 43.40 5.18
CA ALA A 382 0.53 44.05 5.61
C ALA A 382 0.74 44.80 6.93
N GLY A 383 0.23 46.04 7.00
CA GLY A 383 0.42 46.91 8.16
C GLY A 383 1.89 47.19 8.49
N GLY A 384 2.79 47.19 7.50
CA GLY A 384 4.23 47.39 7.71
C GLY A 384 4.99 46.16 8.24
N VAL A 385 4.35 44.99 8.25
CA VAL A 385 4.92 43.75 8.79
C VAL A 385 5.01 42.70 7.68
N SER A 386 6.18 42.05 7.56
CA SER A 386 6.37 40.95 6.61
C SER A 386 5.46 39.76 6.94
N ALA A 387 4.90 39.18 5.89
CA ALA A 387 3.97 38.07 5.92
C ALA A 387 4.06 37.28 4.61
N TRP A 388 3.24 36.25 4.45
CA TRP A 388 3.04 35.57 3.17
C TRP A 388 1.57 35.54 2.81
N ARG A 389 1.27 35.63 1.51
CA ARG A 389 -0.11 35.57 0.99
C ARG A 389 -0.37 34.31 0.18
N THR A 390 -1.59 33.80 0.27
CA THR A 390 -2.06 32.68 -0.55
C THR A 390 -2.39 33.12 -1.97
N LEU A 391 -2.00 32.32 -2.97
CA LEU A 391 -2.20 32.59 -4.38
C LEU A 391 -3.33 31.74 -4.99
N PRO A 392 -3.91 32.16 -6.13
CA PRO A 392 -4.79 31.29 -6.93
C PRO A 392 -4.04 30.05 -7.42
N ASN A 393 -4.77 28.97 -7.67
CA ASN A 393 -4.24 27.74 -8.28
C ASN A 393 -5.17 27.27 -9.41
N ARG A 394 -4.72 26.25 -10.15
CA ARG A 394 -5.44 25.68 -11.30
C ARG A 394 -6.49 24.62 -10.94
N HIS A 395 -6.54 24.20 -9.68
CA HIS A 395 -7.30 23.03 -9.25
C HIS A 395 -8.69 23.39 -8.71
N HIS A 396 -8.81 24.54 -8.02
CA HIS A 396 -10.07 25.02 -7.46
C HIS A 396 -10.01 26.52 -7.10
N ASN A 397 -11.19 27.11 -6.84
CA ASN A 397 -11.32 28.52 -6.49
C ASN A 397 -10.92 28.85 -5.04
N VAL A 398 -10.59 27.85 -4.22
CA VAL A 398 -10.05 28.05 -2.87
C VAL A 398 -8.53 28.22 -2.96
N ARG A 399 -7.96 29.09 -2.15
CA ARG A 399 -6.52 29.26 -1.97
C ARG A 399 -6.10 28.59 -0.67
N PHE A 400 -5.00 27.85 -0.68
CA PHE A 400 -4.54 27.09 0.47
C PHE A 400 -3.13 27.49 0.92
N ALA A 401 -2.88 27.36 2.22
CA ALA A 401 -1.56 27.40 2.85
C ALA A 401 -1.35 26.11 3.64
N TYR A 402 -0.29 25.35 3.34
CA TYR A 402 -0.03 24.04 3.97
C TYR A 402 1.14 24.13 4.95
N PHE A 403 0.98 23.51 6.10
CA PHE A 403 1.96 23.52 7.18
C PHE A 403 2.30 22.09 7.59
N ASP A 404 3.59 21.77 7.54
CA ASP A 404 4.19 20.49 7.85
C ASP A 404 4.85 20.59 9.23
N VAL A 405 4.35 19.82 10.21
CA VAL A 405 4.85 19.83 11.58
C VAL A 405 5.91 18.75 11.70
N ASP A 406 7.08 19.09 12.22
CA ASP A 406 8.19 18.14 12.32
C ASP A 406 7.77 16.86 13.07
N ASP A 407 7.89 15.69 12.41
CA ASP A 407 7.51 14.38 12.96
C ASP A 407 8.10 14.13 14.35
N SER A 408 9.29 14.69 14.66
CA SER A 408 9.89 14.55 15.98
C SER A 408 9.10 15.29 17.06
N PHE A 409 8.42 16.39 16.72
CA PHE A 409 7.52 17.08 17.63
C PHE A 409 6.26 16.25 17.90
N TYR A 410 5.50 15.88 16.88
CA TYR A 410 4.22 15.18 17.04
C TYR A 410 3.91 14.32 15.81
N PHE A 411 3.77 13.01 16.02
CA PHE A 411 3.45 12.06 14.95
C PHE A 411 2.60 10.92 15.53
N ASP A 412 1.38 10.78 15.02
CA ASP A 412 0.36 9.80 15.45
C ASP A 412 0.22 9.70 16.99
N GLY A 413 0.24 10.84 17.67
CA GLY A 413 0.16 10.94 19.13
C GLY A 413 -1.25 10.78 19.69
N ASP A 414 -1.36 10.89 21.01
CA ASP A 414 -2.65 10.93 21.74
C ASP A 414 -2.78 12.25 22.55
N ASP A 415 -1.92 13.24 22.29
CA ASP A 415 -2.01 14.54 22.95
C ASP A 415 -3.09 15.41 22.29
N LEU A 416 -3.71 16.29 23.08
CA LEU A 416 -4.49 17.41 22.55
C LEU A 416 -3.53 18.41 21.89
N VAL A 417 -3.86 18.85 20.68
CA VAL A 417 -3.01 19.76 19.91
C VAL A 417 -3.75 21.08 19.69
N GLN A 418 -3.17 22.20 20.09
CA GLN A 418 -3.68 23.53 19.75
C GLN A 418 -2.91 24.10 18.57
N ILE A 419 -3.63 24.66 17.59
CA ILE A 419 -3.06 25.48 16.54
C ILE A 419 -3.45 26.93 16.76
N GLU A 420 -2.48 27.82 16.64
CA GLU A 420 -2.64 29.27 16.67
C GLU A 420 -2.11 29.87 15.36
N VAL A 421 -2.91 30.71 14.71
CA VAL A 421 -2.54 31.40 13.46
C VAL A 421 -2.73 32.90 13.58
N GLU A 422 -1.72 33.67 13.18
CA GLU A 422 -1.75 35.13 13.10
C GLU A 422 -2.02 35.55 11.65
N VAL A 423 -3.17 36.18 11.42
CA VAL A 423 -3.72 36.53 10.10
C VAL A 423 -4.05 38.02 10.04
N TRP A 424 -3.85 38.64 8.88
CA TRP A 424 -4.30 40.01 8.63
C TRP A 424 -5.83 40.03 8.47
N ASP A 425 -6.51 40.70 9.40
CA ASP A 425 -7.95 40.64 9.56
C ASP A 425 -8.71 41.50 8.52
N THR A 426 -8.71 41.04 7.27
CA THR A 426 -9.47 41.64 6.16
C THR A 426 -10.27 40.62 5.33
N VAL A 427 -9.97 39.34 5.49
CA VAL A 427 -10.67 38.24 4.81
C VAL A 427 -12.02 37.98 5.47
N ARG A 428 -13.06 37.62 4.70
CA ARG A 428 -14.38 37.32 5.27
C ARG A 428 -14.43 36.00 6.05
N GLU A 429 -13.80 34.96 5.52
CA GLU A 429 -13.77 33.64 6.13
C GLU A 429 -12.49 32.90 5.73
N PHE A 430 -11.96 32.11 6.66
CA PHE A 430 -11.01 31.04 6.33
C PHE A 430 -11.28 29.80 7.18
N THR A 431 -10.83 28.65 6.69
CA THR A 431 -10.98 27.36 7.35
C THR A 431 -9.63 26.81 7.80
N LEU A 432 -9.64 25.94 8.81
CA LEU A 432 -8.51 25.08 9.15
C LEU A 432 -8.94 23.62 8.99
N GLU A 433 -8.22 22.88 8.16
CA GLU A 433 -8.37 21.44 7.96
C GLU A 433 -7.07 20.72 8.32
N TYR A 434 -7.15 19.51 8.87
CA TYR A 434 -5.97 18.81 9.40
C TYR A 434 -6.02 17.30 9.19
N ASP A 435 -4.86 16.65 9.32
CA ASP A 435 -4.70 15.21 9.34
C ASP A 435 -5.20 14.64 10.66
N SER A 436 -6.42 14.09 10.64
CA SER A 436 -7.13 13.55 11.80
C SER A 436 -7.10 12.01 11.82
N SER A 437 -7.08 11.46 13.04
CA SER A 437 -7.23 10.03 13.32
C SER A 437 -8.68 9.53 13.21
N ASP A 438 -9.66 10.40 13.03
CA ASP A 438 -11.06 10.04 12.81
C ASP A 438 -11.31 9.63 11.34
N PRO A 439 -11.53 8.33 11.05
CA PRO A 439 -11.68 7.86 9.68
C PRO A 439 -12.94 8.42 8.97
N ALA A 440 -13.92 8.93 9.71
CA ALA A 440 -15.11 9.56 9.14
C ALA A 440 -14.99 11.09 9.01
N GLY A 441 -13.90 11.67 9.52
CA GLY A 441 -13.74 13.12 9.65
C GLY A 441 -13.44 13.87 8.34
N GLY A 442 -13.01 13.16 7.30
CA GLY A 442 -12.63 13.75 6.03
C GLY A 442 -12.23 12.69 4.99
N PRO A 443 -11.87 13.11 3.77
CA PRO A 443 -11.29 12.24 2.75
C PRO A 443 -10.11 11.39 3.26
N HIS A 444 -9.80 10.29 2.57
CA HIS A 444 -8.65 9.43 2.89
C HIS A 444 -8.56 9.04 4.38
N GLN A 445 -9.70 8.71 4.98
CA GLN A 445 -9.84 8.37 6.40
C GLN A 445 -9.36 9.47 7.33
N GLY A 446 -10.00 10.64 7.24
CA GLY A 446 -9.74 11.76 8.15
C GLY A 446 -8.62 12.70 7.73
N ALA A 447 -7.97 12.48 6.59
CA ALA A 447 -7.14 13.51 5.99
C ALA A 447 -8.05 14.70 5.63
N PHE A 448 -7.63 15.92 5.95
CA PHE A 448 -8.43 17.14 5.73
C PHE A 448 -9.73 17.23 6.54
N LYS A 449 -9.75 16.71 7.78
CA LYS A 449 -10.88 16.96 8.68
C LYS A 449 -10.97 18.45 8.98
N LEU A 450 -12.16 19.03 8.79
CA LEU A 450 -12.40 20.42 9.17
C LEU A 450 -12.34 20.57 10.70
N ALA A 451 -11.42 21.40 11.19
CA ALA A 451 -11.36 21.78 12.59
C ALA A 451 -12.35 22.91 12.90
N GLN A 452 -12.24 24.02 12.17
CA GLN A 452 -13.01 25.24 12.44
C GLN A 452 -13.09 26.12 11.19
N ARG A 453 -14.21 26.86 11.07
CA ARG A 453 -14.32 28.03 10.21
C ARG A 453 -14.17 29.27 11.07
N PHE A 454 -13.33 30.19 10.65
CA PHE A 454 -13.11 31.47 11.32
C PHE A 454 -13.70 32.59 10.47
N THR A 455 -14.37 33.53 11.12
CA THR A 455 -14.94 34.73 10.49
C THR A 455 -14.25 35.95 11.09
N PRO A 456 -13.16 36.44 10.48
CA PRO A 456 -12.44 37.62 10.97
C PRO A 456 -13.34 38.88 10.97
N GLY A 457 -13.00 39.85 11.82
CA GLY A 457 -13.83 41.03 12.09
C GLY A 457 -13.68 42.16 11.07
N GLY A 458 -12.72 42.06 10.15
CA GLY A 458 -12.40 43.11 9.18
C GLY A 458 -11.67 44.30 9.79
N THR A 459 -10.91 44.10 10.87
CA THR A 459 -10.25 45.19 11.61
C THR A 459 -9.10 45.86 10.86
N GLY A 460 -8.55 45.20 9.82
CA GLY A 460 -7.33 45.68 9.15
C GLY A 460 -6.12 45.71 10.09
N ALA A 461 -6.05 44.73 11.00
CA ALA A 461 -4.95 44.53 11.94
C ALA A 461 -4.58 43.04 12.02
N TRP A 462 -3.40 42.74 12.55
CA TRP A 462 -3.01 41.36 12.82
C TRP A 462 -3.82 40.79 13.98
N GLN A 463 -4.55 39.70 13.73
CA GLN A 463 -5.37 39.01 14.73
C GLN A 463 -4.94 37.55 14.86
N THR A 464 -5.10 37.02 16.07
CA THR A 464 -4.74 35.63 16.41
C THR A 464 -5.98 34.76 16.54
N PHE A 465 -6.01 33.66 15.80
CA PHE A 465 -7.08 32.66 15.82
C PHE A 465 -6.56 31.34 16.36
N ARG A 466 -7.37 30.65 17.17
CA ARG A 466 -6.98 29.42 17.87
C ARG A 466 -8.03 28.32 17.71
N VAL A 467 -7.57 27.08 17.61
CA VAL A 467 -8.41 25.88 17.68
C VAL A 467 -7.66 24.74 18.37
N SER A 468 -8.37 23.97 19.20
CA SER A 468 -7.86 22.74 19.82
C SER A 468 -8.40 21.51 19.09
N LEU A 469 -7.49 20.60 18.75
CA LEU A 469 -7.72 19.36 18.01
C LEU A 469 -7.67 18.19 18.99
N ARG A 470 -8.71 17.34 18.97
CA ARG A 470 -8.86 16.21 19.93
C ARG A 470 -8.34 14.87 19.41
N ASP A 471 -8.01 14.85 18.14
CA ASP A 471 -7.78 13.66 17.33
C ASP A 471 -6.75 13.96 16.22
N ALA A 472 -5.87 14.93 16.43
CA ALA A 472 -4.75 15.23 15.54
C ALA A 472 -3.86 13.99 15.37
N ARG A 473 -3.63 13.61 14.12
CA ARG A 473 -2.78 12.48 13.75
C ARG A 473 -1.42 12.93 13.24
N PHE A 474 -1.40 13.94 12.37
CA PHE A 474 -0.18 14.54 11.80
C PHE A 474 0.83 13.49 11.32
N VAL A 475 0.42 12.72 10.31
CA VAL A 475 1.26 11.71 9.65
C VAL A 475 1.39 12.05 8.17
N ASN A 476 1.39 13.36 7.85
CA ASN A 476 1.67 13.91 6.53
C ASN A 476 0.65 13.55 5.44
N ARG A 477 -0.62 13.28 5.80
CA ARG A 477 -1.68 12.90 4.82
C ARG A 477 -2.39 14.09 4.19
N ALA A 478 -2.12 15.33 4.61
CA ALA A 478 -2.67 16.52 3.98
C ALA A 478 -1.75 17.02 2.84
N ASN A 479 -1.63 16.22 1.77
CA ASN A 479 -0.72 16.46 0.64
C ASN A 479 0.76 16.60 1.03
N GLY A 480 1.24 15.74 1.94
CA GLY A 480 2.62 15.81 2.44
C GLY A 480 2.84 16.83 3.56
N ALA A 481 1.76 17.44 4.06
CA ALA A 481 1.73 18.28 5.25
C ALA A 481 0.71 17.74 6.27
N ASP A 482 0.56 18.43 7.40
CA ASP A 482 -0.31 18.00 8.51
C ASP A 482 -1.60 18.78 8.62
N PHE A 483 -1.60 20.04 8.22
CA PHE A 483 -2.80 20.86 8.16
C PHE A 483 -2.69 21.96 7.10
N ARG A 484 -3.84 22.50 6.73
CA ARG A 484 -3.94 23.62 5.80
C ARG A 484 -4.95 24.65 6.25
N LEU A 485 -4.70 25.90 5.85
CA LEU A 485 -5.68 26.98 5.89
C LEU A 485 -6.29 27.17 4.49
N GLY A 486 -7.60 27.38 4.41
CA GLY A 486 -8.30 27.59 3.14
C GLY A 486 -9.16 28.84 3.13
N SER A 487 -9.10 29.63 2.05
CA SER A 487 -10.02 30.77 1.85
C SER A 487 -10.34 30.97 0.38
N ALA A 488 -11.54 31.50 0.07
CA ALA A 488 -11.87 31.95 -1.28
C ALA A 488 -11.17 33.26 -1.66
N GLU A 489 -10.70 34.01 -0.65
CA GLU A 489 -10.02 35.29 -0.79
C GLU A 489 -8.53 35.13 -0.50
N GLU A 490 -7.77 36.20 -0.76
CA GLU A 490 -6.38 36.25 -0.34
C GLU A 490 -6.28 36.24 1.19
N LEU A 491 -5.53 35.26 1.72
CA LEU A 491 -5.20 35.16 3.13
C LEU A 491 -3.74 35.57 3.35
N LEU A 492 -3.51 36.55 4.21
CA LEU A 492 -2.18 37.02 4.64
C LEU A 492 -1.87 36.43 6.01
N ILE A 493 -0.81 35.63 6.10
CA ILE A 493 -0.42 34.86 7.30
C ILE A 493 0.97 35.31 7.73
N ARG A 494 1.12 35.61 9.02
CA ARG A 494 2.40 36.03 9.61
C ARG A 494 3.06 34.94 10.45
N LYS A 495 2.28 34.23 11.27
CA LYS A 495 2.83 33.26 12.22
C LYS A 495 1.88 32.10 12.38
N VAL A 496 2.43 30.90 12.51
CA VAL A 496 1.71 29.71 12.94
C VAL A 496 2.45 29.07 14.10
N THR A 497 1.71 28.63 15.11
CA THR A 497 2.23 27.96 16.30
C THR A 497 1.40 26.72 16.59
N VAL A 498 2.04 25.61 16.93
CA VAL A 498 1.40 24.36 17.34
C VAL A 498 1.89 24.00 18.74
N ARG A 499 0.96 23.67 19.65
CA ARG A 499 1.23 23.32 21.05
C ARG A 499 0.59 22.00 21.44
N LYS A 500 1.23 21.27 22.37
CA LYS A 500 0.62 20.13 23.06
C LYS A 500 -0.07 20.65 24.33
N GLU A 501 -1.36 20.40 24.50
CA GLU A 501 -2.17 20.83 25.67
C GLU A 501 -2.29 19.76 26.76
N GLY A 502 -1.60 18.62 26.61
CA GLY A 502 -1.65 17.48 27.51
C GLY A 502 -2.21 16.22 26.84
N ARG A 503 -2.17 15.09 27.54
CA ARG A 503 -2.68 13.80 27.03
C ARG A 503 -4.19 13.70 27.16
N ARG A 504 -4.82 13.09 26.16
CA ARG A 504 -6.24 12.73 26.17
C ARG A 504 -6.56 11.59 27.13
#